data_AF-A0A8T4VUH8-F1
#
_entry.id   AF-A0A8T4VUH8-F1
#
_cell.length_a   1.000
_cell.length_b   1.000
_cell.length_c   1.000
_cell.angle_alpha   90.00
_cell.angle_beta   90.00
_cell.angle_gamma   90.00
#
_symmetry.space_group_name_H-M   'P 1'
#
loop_
_entity.id
_entity.type
_entity.pdbx_description
1 polymer ?
#
loop_
_entity_poly.entity_id
_entity_poly.type
_entity_poly.pdbx_seq_one_letter_code
_entity_poly.pdbx_strand_id
1 'polypeptide(L)'
;MNTLVICEKNMAASRIAYILSDGSSKRSRVNGVPCYRFNDDTWTVIGLRGHIVALDYPKQYNRWTQVDPLELVDVEPVRKTSNRRIASALKKLAGEAERVIVATDYDREGELIGVEGVDLLNGSHTVQRAKFSSLMPYEIREAFDNTGNVDRNLSASAEARRIIDLAWGATLTRFISLASNQLGKDFLSVGRVQSPTLALIVNREKERDAFEPTPYWRLTATCTDQTDFEAEHRQGKFWDQDQASEIYKKVEQADTGTVTRYEREEKDEYPPSPFNTTMFLRQASRLGFSAGAAMKIAESLYMRGIISYPRTDNTVYPSGLPITGILDKLTEVFPDLVSLTREKRRGKPTRGKKYSKDHPPIHPVGAASRDKLNKQEWRIYELIVRRFLASLTMDARAAISSAELDIAGEAFTAEGYELLEANWRTIYPHYNKKEHPLHLTEGEAIVVDDIAKSRHETKPPRRYGQGSLLAMMEKNNLGTKSTRHDIIGKLYARNYISGKWLLP
;
A
#
# COMPACT_ATOMS: atom_id res chain seq x y z
N MET A 1 -41.81 -9.44 4.85
CA MET A 1 -41.07 -9.27 3.59
C MET A 1 -39.78 -10.04 3.67
N ASN A 2 -39.68 -11.14 2.93
CA ASN A 2 -38.46 -11.96 2.94
C ASN A 2 -37.32 -11.24 2.23
N THR A 3 -36.15 -11.17 2.89
CA THR A 3 -34.98 -10.40 2.44
C THR A 3 -33.76 -11.29 2.27
N LEU A 4 -33.18 -11.28 1.07
CA LEU A 4 -31.90 -11.91 0.76
C LEU A 4 -30.79 -10.86 0.71
N VAL A 5 -29.71 -11.06 1.44
CA VAL A 5 -28.54 -10.18 1.44
C VAL A 5 -27.37 -10.90 0.78
N ILE A 6 -26.78 -10.28 -0.25
CA ILE A 6 -25.65 -10.84 -1.03
C ILE A 6 -24.36 -10.12 -0.65
N CYS A 7 -23.42 -10.84 -0.04
CA CYS A 7 -22.11 -10.31 0.35
C CYS A 7 -21.00 -10.91 -0.53
N GLU A 8 -19.86 -10.22 -0.67
CA GLU A 8 -18.76 -10.69 -1.54
C GLU A 8 -18.11 -11.99 -1.04
N LYS A 9 -17.99 -12.14 0.27
CA LYS A 9 -17.32 -13.26 0.94
C LYS A 9 -18.16 -13.77 2.12
N ASN A 10 -18.00 -15.05 2.46
CA ASN A 10 -18.70 -15.65 3.60
C ASN A 10 -18.39 -14.98 4.94
N MET A 11 -17.17 -14.47 5.15
CA MET A 11 -16.83 -13.77 6.39
C MET A 11 -17.62 -12.48 6.55
N ALA A 12 -17.76 -11.68 5.47
CA ALA A 12 -18.61 -10.50 5.47
C ALA A 12 -20.08 -10.87 5.73
N ALA A 13 -20.60 -11.92 5.08
CA ALA A 13 -21.96 -12.42 5.33
C ALA A 13 -22.19 -12.78 6.80
N SER A 14 -21.25 -13.51 7.40
CA SER A 14 -21.32 -13.89 8.82
C SER A 14 -21.35 -12.67 9.74
N ARG A 15 -20.52 -11.67 9.46
CA ARG A 15 -20.37 -10.47 10.29
C ARG A 15 -21.59 -9.56 10.17
N ILE A 16 -22.07 -9.34 8.95
CA ILE A 16 -23.27 -8.54 8.67
C ILE A 16 -24.49 -9.20 9.32
N ALA A 17 -24.68 -10.51 9.15
CA ALA A 17 -25.76 -11.23 9.80
C ALA A 17 -25.69 -11.11 11.33
N TYR A 18 -24.51 -11.27 11.93
CA TYR A 18 -24.32 -11.09 13.37
C TYR A 18 -24.72 -9.68 13.84
N ILE A 19 -24.31 -8.63 13.12
CA ILE A 19 -24.64 -7.24 13.46
C ILE A 19 -26.13 -6.95 13.35
N LEU A 20 -26.77 -7.35 12.23
CA LEU A 20 -28.18 -7.06 11.97
C LEU A 20 -29.13 -7.87 12.84
N SER A 21 -28.66 -9.00 13.37
CA SER A 21 -29.44 -9.89 14.24
C SER A 21 -29.16 -9.67 15.74
N ASP A 22 -28.32 -8.71 16.09
CA ASP A 22 -27.79 -8.52 17.45
C ASP A 22 -27.24 -9.83 18.07
N GLY A 23 -26.58 -10.64 17.23
CA GLY A 23 -25.96 -11.90 17.60
C GLY A 23 -26.87 -13.12 17.53
N SER A 24 -28.16 -12.96 17.22
CA SER A 24 -29.14 -14.07 17.17
C SER A 24 -29.11 -14.89 15.87
N SER A 25 -28.31 -14.49 14.87
CA SER A 25 -28.27 -15.19 13.58
C SER A 25 -27.83 -16.65 13.69
N LYS A 26 -28.54 -17.52 12.98
CA LYS A 26 -28.26 -18.96 12.90
C LYS A 26 -27.58 -19.28 11.58
N ARG A 27 -26.52 -20.07 11.64
CA ARG A 27 -25.84 -20.57 10.43
C ARG A 27 -26.64 -21.74 9.85
N SER A 28 -26.95 -21.65 8.57
CA SER A 28 -27.55 -22.73 7.77
C SER A 28 -26.71 -22.99 6.51
N ARG A 29 -27.14 -23.94 5.67
CA ARG A 29 -26.51 -24.23 4.39
C ARG A 29 -27.55 -24.46 3.31
N VAL A 30 -27.29 -23.92 2.13
CA VAL A 30 -28.05 -24.21 0.92
C VAL A 30 -27.08 -24.70 -0.15
N ASN A 31 -27.31 -25.91 -0.67
CA ASN A 31 -26.43 -26.58 -1.64
C ASN A 31 -24.95 -26.64 -1.16
N GLY A 32 -24.75 -26.84 0.14
CA GLY A 32 -23.43 -26.88 0.79
C GLY A 32 -22.76 -25.51 0.98
N VAL A 33 -23.40 -24.42 0.54
CA VAL A 33 -22.92 -23.04 0.72
C VAL A 33 -23.47 -22.51 2.04
N PRO A 34 -22.63 -22.00 2.96
CA PRO A 34 -23.12 -21.41 4.20
C PRO A 34 -23.93 -20.15 3.93
N CYS A 35 -25.03 -20.00 4.67
CA CYS A 35 -25.80 -18.78 4.78
C CYS A 35 -26.21 -18.57 6.25
N TYR A 36 -26.74 -17.39 6.54
CA TYR A 36 -27.06 -16.96 7.90
C TYR A 36 -28.49 -16.45 7.93
N ARG A 37 -29.32 -17.00 8.81
CA ARG A 37 -30.74 -16.66 8.92
C ARG A 37 -31.07 -16.04 10.27
N PHE A 38 -31.99 -15.09 10.30
CA PHE A 38 -32.48 -14.43 11.51
C PHE A 38 -33.87 -13.85 11.28
N ASN A 39 -34.52 -13.36 12.35
CA ASN A 39 -35.90 -12.85 12.33
C ASN A 39 -36.88 -13.86 11.74
N ASP A 40 -37.00 -15.03 12.38
CA ASP A 40 -37.88 -16.13 11.93
C ASP A 40 -37.67 -16.53 10.47
N ASP A 41 -36.40 -16.63 10.07
CA ASP A 41 -35.94 -16.95 8.71
C ASP A 41 -36.37 -15.95 7.61
N THR A 42 -36.97 -14.82 7.97
CA THR A 42 -37.34 -13.77 7.00
C THR A 42 -36.13 -13.04 6.43
N TRP A 43 -34.97 -13.10 7.09
CA TRP A 43 -33.71 -12.61 6.56
C TRP A 43 -32.75 -13.75 6.30
N THR A 44 -32.15 -13.77 5.10
CA THR A 44 -31.06 -14.68 4.76
C THR A 44 -29.87 -13.91 4.20
N VAL A 45 -28.67 -14.11 4.76
CA VAL A 45 -27.42 -13.52 4.29
C VAL A 45 -26.53 -14.60 3.69
N ILE A 46 -26.09 -14.42 2.46
CA ILE A 46 -25.19 -15.35 1.75
C ILE A 46 -23.91 -14.63 1.33
N GLY A 47 -22.78 -15.30 1.49
CA GLY A 47 -21.49 -14.83 0.96
C GLY A 47 -21.12 -15.54 -0.32
N LEU A 48 -20.68 -14.77 -1.32
CA LEU A 48 -20.09 -15.29 -2.54
C LEU A 48 -18.63 -15.73 -2.29
N ARG A 49 -17.83 -15.79 -3.36
CA ARG A 49 -16.38 -16.00 -3.31
C ARG A 49 -15.68 -15.06 -4.30
N GLY A 50 -16.03 -13.78 -4.24
CA GLY A 50 -15.74 -12.83 -5.31
C GLY A 50 -16.60 -13.13 -6.55
N HIS A 51 -16.03 -12.96 -7.75
CA HIS A 51 -16.71 -13.26 -9.00
C HIS A 51 -17.22 -14.70 -9.09
N ILE A 52 -18.51 -14.85 -9.35
CA ILE A 52 -19.16 -16.14 -9.64
C ILE A 52 -19.47 -16.33 -11.13
N VAL A 53 -19.13 -15.33 -11.94
CA VAL A 53 -19.18 -15.33 -13.40
C VAL A 53 -17.78 -15.06 -13.94
N ALA A 54 -17.33 -15.89 -14.88
CA ALA A 54 -16.11 -15.70 -15.65
C ALA A 54 -16.46 -15.21 -17.06
N LEU A 55 -15.62 -14.36 -17.63
CA LEU A 55 -15.61 -14.06 -19.05
C LEU A 55 -14.62 -14.99 -19.73
N ASP A 56 -15.03 -15.55 -20.86
CA ASP A 56 -14.21 -16.44 -21.67
C ASP A 56 -14.68 -16.36 -23.13
N TYR A 57 -13.88 -16.85 -24.06
CA TYR A 57 -14.31 -16.90 -25.46
C TYR A 57 -15.33 -18.02 -25.72
N PRO A 58 -16.14 -17.87 -26.78
CA PRO A 58 -16.93 -18.98 -27.32
C PRO A 58 -16.07 -20.22 -27.58
N LYS A 59 -16.65 -21.42 -27.42
CA LYS A 59 -15.90 -22.69 -27.41
C LYS A 59 -15.08 -22.93 -28.67
N GLN A 60 -15.52 -22.45 -29.82
CA GLN A 60 -14.79 -22.59 -31.09
C GLN A 60 -13.40 -21.93 -31.06
N TYR A 61 -13.21 -20.91 -30.22
CA TYR A 61 -11.94 -20.21 -30.08
C TYR A 61 -10.98 -20.85 -29.06
N ASN A 62 -11.30 -22.02 -28.49
CA ASN A 62 -10.47 -22.62 -27.44
C ASN A 62 -9.18 -23.28 -27.95
N ARG A 63 -9.12 -23.66 -29.23
CA ARG A 63 -7.96 -24.34 -29.81
C ARG A 63 -6.95 -23.33 -30.32
N TRP A 64 -5.91 -23.05 -29.51
CA TRP A 64 -4.95 -21.97 -29.78
C TRP A 64 -4.24 -22.11 -31.12
N THR A 65 -3.94 -23.34 -31.55
CA THR A 65 -3.23 -23.62 -32.81
C THR A 65 -4.12 -23.55 -34.06
N GLN A 66 -5.45 -23.41 -33.90
CA GLN A 66 -6.42 -23.41 -34.99
C GLN A 66 -7.13 -22.07 -35.16
N VAL A 67 -6.72 -21.06 -34.40
CA VAL A 67 -7.35 -19.74 -34.31
C VAL A 67 -6.25 -18.71 -34.41
N ASP A 68 -6.33 -17.80 -35.38
CA ASP A 68 -5.43 -16.64 -35.39
C ASP A 68 -5.68 -15.83 -34.11
N PRO A 69 -4.66 -15.58 -33.27
CA PRO A 69 -4.83 -14.77 -32.08
C PRO A 69 -5.47 -13.40 -32.36
N LEU A 70 -5.24 -12.80 -33.53
CA LEU A 70 -5.79 -11.48 -33.89
C LEU A 70 -7.32 -11.50 -33.96
N GLU A 71 -7.94 -12.61 -34.36
CA GLU A 71 -9.41 -12.75 -34.40
C GLU A 71 -10.05 -12.51 -33.03
N LEU A 72 -9.35 -12.79 -31.93
CA LEU A 72 -9.87 -12.69 -30.57
C LEU A 72 -10.17 -11.25 -30.13
N VAL A 73 -9.62 -10.25 -30.83
CA VAL A 73 -9.82 -8.82 -30.50
C VAL A 73 -11.28 -8.42 -30.70
N ASP A 74 -11.92 -8.91 -31.75
CA ASP A 74 -13.28 -8.52 -32.15
C ASP A 74 -14.36 -9.51 -31.69
N VAL A 75 -13.97 -10.56 -30.97
CA VAL A 75 -14.91 -11.58 -30.49
C VAL A 75 -15.50 -11.18 -29.14
N GLU A 76 -16.81 -11.01 -29.12
CA GLU A 76 -17.57 -10.77 -27.89
C GLU A 76 -17.42 -11.95 -26.91
N PRO A 77 -16.93 -11.71 -25.67
CA PRO A 77 -16.80 -12.77 -24.68
C PRO A 77 -18.16 -13.31 -24.23
N VAL A 78 -18.18 -14.58 -23.83
CA VAL A 78 -19.34 -15.20 -23.20
C VAL A 78 -19.17 -15.27 -21.69
N ARG A 79 -20.25 -14.97 -20.97
CA ARG A 79 -20.34 -15.15 -19.52
C ARG A 79 -20.55 -16.64 -19.19
N LYS A 80 -19.66 -17.22 -18.38
CA LYS A 80 -19.76 -18.59 -17.87
C LYS A 80 -19.85 -18.56 -16.35
N THR A 81 -20.86 -19.22 -15.78
CA THR A 81 -20.94 -19.41 -14.32
C THR A 81 -19.75 -20.24 -13.82
N SER A 82 -18.83 -19.59 -13.10
CA SER A 82 -17.61 -20.21 -12.59
C SER A 82 -17.86 -20.98 -11.30
N ASN A 83 -18.82 -20.54 -10.48
CA ASN A 83 -19.19 -21.20 -9.23
C ASN A 83 -20.66 -21.67 -9.24
N ARG A 84 -20.90 -22.81 -9.89
CA ARG A 84 -22.26 -23.36 -10.07
C ARG A 84 -22.98 -23.65 -8.74
N ARG A 85 -22.25 -24.06 -7.69
CA ARG A 85 -22.84 -24.34 -6.37
C ARG A 85 -23.39 -23.07 -5.73
N ILE A 86 -22.60 -21.98 -5.72
CA ILE A 86 -23.05 -20.68 -5.20
C ILE A 86 -24.18 -20.12 -6.05
N ALA A 87 -24.08 -20.15 -7.37
CA ALA A 87 -25.15 -19.67 -8.26
C ALA A 87 -26.47 -20.43 -8.04
N SER A 88 -26.42 -21.76 -7.87
CA SER A 88 -27.60 -22.57 -7.59
C SER A 88 -28.19 -22.26 -6.19
N ALA A 89 -27.34 -22.10 -5.17
CA ALA A 89 -27.79 -21.69 -3.84
C ALA A 89 -28.46 -20.31 -3.87
N LEU A 90 -27.86 -19.36 -4.59
CA LEU A 90 -28.35 -18.01 -4.73
C LEU A 90 -29.72 -17.97 -5.42
N LYS A 91 -29.89 -18.69 -6.54
CA LYS A 91 -31.19 -18.84 -7.23
C LYS A 91 -32.27 -19.43 -6.33
N LYS A 92 -31.94 -20.46 -5.56
CA LYS A 92 -32.89 -21.09 -4.63
C LYS A 92 -33.33 -20.11 -3.54
N LEU A 93 -32.38 -19.42 -2.90
CA LEU A 93 -32.67 -18.44 -1.86
C LEU A 93 -33.44 -17.23 -2.39
N ALA A 94 -33.16 -16.78 -3.61
CA ALA A 94 -33.88 -15.68 -4.23
C ALA A 94 -35.34 -16.03 -4.52
N GLY A 95 -35.65 -17.28 -4.87
CA GLY A 95 -37.04 -17.73 -5.04
C GLY A 95 -37.90 -17.64 -3.78
N GLU A 96 -37.27 -17.53 -2.59
CA GLU A 96 -37.94 -17.35 -1.30
C GLU A 96 -38.02 -15.86 -0.88
N ALA A 97 -37.41 -14.94 -1.63
CA ALA A 97 -37.19 -13.55 -1.23
C ALA A 97 -37.95 -12.54 -2.12
N GLU A 98 -38.62 -11.58 -1.48
CA GLU A 98 -39.26 -10.43 -2.13
C GLU A 98 -38.22 -9.31 -2.39
N ARG A 99 -37.25 -9.17 -1.49
CA ARG A 99 -36.22 -8.13 -1.48
C ARG A 99 -34.82 -8.71 -1.56
N VAL A 100 -33.95 -8.08 -2.34
CA VAL A 100 -32.53 -8.41 -2.43
C VAL A 100 -31.69 -7.19 -2.09
N ILE A 101 -30.78 -7.31 -1.12
CA ILE A 101 -29.83 -6.25 -0.74
C ILE A 101 -28.42 -6.70 -1.11
N VAL A 102 -27.77 -5.96 -2.00
CA VAL A 102 -26.35 -6.12 -2.33
C VAL A 102 -25.51 -5.44 -1.25
N ALA A 103 -24.65 -6.21 -0.61
CA ALA A 103 -23.75 -5.81 0.47
C ALA A 103 -22.31 -6.29 0.19
N THR A 104 -21.87 -6.17 -1.07
CA THR A 104 -20.48 -6.36 -1.49
C THR A 104 -19.62 -5.16 -1.11
N ASP A 105 -18.29 -5.29 -1.17
CA ASP A 105 -17.37 -4.18 -0.86
C ASP A 105 -17.73 -2.94 -1.71
N TYR A 106 -17.59 -1.74 -1.14
CA TYR A 106 -17.97 -0.50 -1.83
C TYR A 106 -16.90 0.00 -2.81
N ASP A 107 -16.55 -0.81 -3.80
CA ASP A 107 -15.66 -0.43 -4.90
C ASP A 107 -16.20 -0.91 -6.26
N ARG A 108 -15.49 -0.60 -7.36
CA ARG A 108 -15.90 -0.98 -8.72
C ARG A 108 -16.04 -2.50 -8.89
N GLU A 109 -15.17 -3.28 -8.27
CA GLU A 109 -15.20 -4.75 -8.38
C GLU A 109 -16.35 -5.32 -7.57
N GLY A 110 -16.55 -4.82 -6.34
CA GLY A 110 -17.66 -5.21 -5.48
C GLY A 110 -19.01 -4.88 -6.12
N GLU A 111 -19.15 -3.76 -6.82
CA GLU A 111 -20.38 -3.42 -7.54
C GLU A 111 -20.66 -4.41 -8.68
N LEU A 112 -19.63 -4.77 -9.47
CA LEU A 112 -19.76 -5.80 -10.52
C LEU A 112 -20.13 -7.17 -9.95
N ILE A 113 -19.46 -7.61 -8.87
CA ILE A 113 -19.77 -8.88 -8.20
C ILE A 113 -21.23 -8.91 -7.70
N GLY A 114 -21.70 -7.77 -7.17
CA GLY A 114 -23.08 -7.61 -6.75
C GLY A 114 -24.07 -7.74 -7.91
N VAL A 115 -23.82 -7.01 -9.01
CA VAL A 115 -24.63 -7.09 -10.23
C VAL A 115 -24.62 -8.49 -10.84
N GLU A 116 -23.47 -9.17 -10.90
CA GLU A 116 -23.39 -10.57 -11.35
C GLU A 116 -24.28 -11.50 -10.52
N GLY A 117 -24.33 -11.28 -9.20
CA GLY A 117 -25.22 -12.03 -8.31
C GLY A 117 -26.69 -11.76 -8.64
N VAL A 118 -27.06 -10.50 -8.85
CA VAL A 118 -28.43 -10.07 -9.18
C VAL A 118 -28.88 -10.56 -10.55
N ASP A 119 -28.03 -10.45 -11.57
CA ASP A 119 -28.34 -10.88 -12.95
C ASP A 119 -28.50 -12.42 -13.08
N LEU A 120 -28.05 -13.19 -12.07
CA LEU A 120 -28.28 -14.63 -12.00
C LEU A 120 -29.64 -15.00 -11.38
N LEU A 121 -30.35 -14.07 -10.76
CA LEU A 121 -31.63 -14.35 -10.11
C LEU A 121 -32.75 -14.49 -11.17
N ASN A 122 -33.73 -15.33 -10.86
CA ASN A 122 -34.93 -15.47 -11.67
C ASN A 122 -36.09 -14.78 -10.95
N GLY A 123 -36.91 -14.01 -11.67
CA GLY A 123 -38.08 -13.33 -11.11
C GLY A 123 -37.88 -11.84 -10.89
N SER A 124 -38.93 -11.16 -10.42
CA SER A 124 -38.90 -9.74 -10.09
C SER A 124 -38.65 -9.56 -8.60
N HIS A 125 -37.55 -8.92 -8.23
CA HIS A 125 -37.19 -8.61 -6.85
C HIS A 125 -36.95 -7.11 -6.69
N THR A 126 -37.27 -6.56 -5.52
CA THR A 126 -36.83 -5.21 -5.17
C THR A 126 -35.34 -5.27 -4.81
N VAL A 127 -34.48 -4.74 -5.69
CA VAL A 127 -33.02 -4.75 -5.52
C VAL A 127 -32.53 -3.44 -4.91
N GLN A 128 -31.76 -3.55 -3.84
CA GLN A 128 -31.18 -2.42 -3.11
C GLN A 128 -29.67 -2.62 -2.88
N ARG A 129 -28.94 -1.54 -2.59
CA ARG A 129 -27.49 -1.52 -2.37
C ARG A 129 -27.18 -0.88 -1.02
N ALA A 130 -26.63 -1.65 -0.09
CA ALA A 130 -26.07 -1.14 1.17
C ALA A 130 -24.64 -0.65 0.92
N LYS A 131 -24.30 0.59 1.28
CA LYS A 131 -22.97 1.20 1.02
C LYS A 131 -22.24 1.45 2.34
N PHE A 132 -21.12 0.76 2.55
CA PHE A 132 -20.32 0.87 3.78
C PHE A 132 -18.82 0.72 3.49
N SER A 133 -18.00 1.37 4.31
CA SER A 133 -16.54 1.36 4.31
C SER A 133 -15.93 0.51 5.42
N SER A 134 -16.72 0.15 6.45
CA SER A 134 -16.30 -0.77 7.51
C SER A 134 -17.40 -1.73 7.96
N LEU A 135 -17.01 -2.85 8.59
CA LEU A 135 -17.93 -3.82 9.18
C LEU A 135 -18.25 -3.48 10.65
N MET A 136 -18.37 -2.19 10.96
CA MET A 136 -18.74 -1.71 12.28
C MET A 136 -20.25 -1.74 12.48
N PRO A 137 -20.74 -2.08 13.69
CA PRO A 137 -22.18 -2.20 13.92
C PRO A 137 -22.99 -0.96 13.54
N TYR A 138 -22.53 0.24 13.88
CA TYR A 138 -23.24 1.49 13.57
C TYR A 138 -23.31 1.76 12.06
N GLU A 139 -22.20 1.61 11.35
CA GLU A 139 -22.10 1.88 9.91
C GLU A 139 -22.89 0.86 9.08
N ILE A 140 -22.86 -0.41 9.49
CA ILE A 140 -23.69 -1.44 8.86
C ILE A 140 -25.16 -1.18 9.08
N ARG A 141 -25.60 -0.81 10.31
CA ARG A 141 -27.01 -0.46 10.54
C ARG A 141 -27.43 0.74 9.69
N GLU A 142 -26.64 1.82 9.71
CA GLU A 142 -26.88 3.01 8.90
C GLU A 142 -26.97 2.69 7.40
N ALA A 143 -26.10 1.83 6.88
CA ALA A 143 -26.10 1.43 5.47
C ALA A 143 -27.31 0.58 5.06
N PHE A 144 -27.87 -0.20 6.00
CA PHE A 144 -29.07 -1.01 5.77
C PHE A 144 -30.36 -0.21 6.00
N ASP A 145 -30.33 0.82 6.83
CA ASP A 145 -31.43 1.78 6.99
C ASP A 145 -31.53 2.73 5.79
N ASN A 146 -30.39 3.09 5.19
CA ASN A 146 -30.29 4.05 4.08
C ASN A 146 -29.79 3.39 2.78
N THR A 147 -30.43 2.31 2.36
CA THR A 147 -30.04 1.64 1.11
C THR A 147 -30.30 2.52 -0.13
N GLY A 148 -29.44 2.37 -1.14
CA GLY A 148 -29.60 3.02 -2.44
C GLY A 148 -29.87 2.02 -3.56
N ASN A 149 -29.75 2.50 -4.80
CA ASN A 149 -29.79 1.65 -5.99
C ASN A 149 -28.39 1.10 -6.31
N VAL A 150 -28.36 -0.08 -6.92
CA VAL A 150 -27.14 -0.65 -7.53
C VAL A 150 -26.72 0.24 -8.70
N ASP A 151 -25.43 0.55 -8.78
CA ASP A 151 -24.86 1.38 -9.84
C ASP A 151 -24.41 0.52 -11.03
N ARG A 152 -25.29 0.36 -12.01
CA ARG A 152 -24.99 -0.41 -13.23
C ARG A 152 -23.88 0.22 -14.08
N ASN A 153 -23.68 1.54 -14.04
CA ASN A 153 -22.60 2.18 -14.77
C ASN A 153 -21.24 1.90 -14.13
N LEU A 154 -21.18 1.90 -12.79
CA LEU A 154 -19.99 1.52 -12.05
C LEU A 154 -19.61 0.06 -12.28
N SER A 155 -20.62 -0.83 -12.31
CA SER A 155 -20.45 -2.24 -12.70
C SER A 155 -19.95 -2.39 -14.15
N ALA A 156 -20.59 -1.72 -15.11
CA ALA A 156 -20.18 -1.75 -16.52
C ALA A 156 -18.74 -1.26 -16.72
N SER A 157 -18.28 -0.28 -15.93
CA SER A 157 -16.87 0.17 -15.96
C SER A 157 -15.90 -0.94 -15.56
N ALA A 158 -16.22 -1.74 -14.54
CA ALA A 158 -15.41 -2.89 -14.13
C ALA A 158 -15.49 -4.04 -15.15
N GLU A 159 -16.64 -4.26 -15.77
CA GLU A 159 -16.80 -5.27 -16.81
C GLU A 159 -16.01 -4.93 -18.08
N ALA A 160 -16.08 -3.69 -18.56
CA ALA A 160 -15.30 -3.22 -19.70
C ALA A 160 -13.81 -3.46 -19.48
N ARG A 161 -13.29 -3.20 -18.27
CA ARG A 161 -11.91 -3.53 -17.90
C ARG A 161 -11.62 -5.02 -18.06
N ARG A 162 -12.52 -5.91 -17.64
CA ARG A 162 -12.33 -7.38 -17.75
C ARG A 162 -12.37 -7.86 -19.19
N ILE A 163 -13.23 -7.30 -20.03
CA ILE A 163 -13.29 -7.59 -21.47
C ILE A 163 -11.96 -7.19 -22.12
N ILE A 164 -11.49 -5.96 -21.87
CA ILE A 164 -10.20 -5.46 -22.38
C ILE A 164 -9.05 -6.33 -21.89
N ASP A 165 -9.02 -6.68 -20.60
CA ASP A 165 -7.97 -7.52 -20.03
C ASP A 165 -7.98 -8.94 -20.62
N LEU A 166 -9.16 -9.50 -20.97
CA LEU A 166 -9.29 -10.79 -21.66
C LEU A 166 -8.78 -10.70 -23.10
N ALA A 167 -9.20 -9.68 -23.85
CA ALA A 167 -8.77 -9.47 -25.24
C ALA A 167 -7.26 -9.29 -25.34
N TRP A 168 -6.70 -8.37 -24.54
CA TRP A 168 -5.25 -8.17 -24.47
C TRP A 168 -4.50 -9.42 -24.00
N GLY A 169 -4.98 -10.02 -22.92
CA GLY A 169 -4.33 -11.15 -22.29
C GLY A 169 -4.30 -12.37 -23.20
N ALA A 170 -5.46 -12.79 -23.72
CA ALA A 170 -5.56 -13.99 -24.55
C ALA A 170 -4.85 -13.81 -25.88
N THR A 171 -5.10 -12.71 -26.60
CA THR A 171 -4.49 -12.44 -27.91
C THR A 171 -2.97 -12.48 -27.83
N LEU A 172 -2.38 -11.67 -26.96
CA LEU A 172 -0.93 -11.55 -26.89
C LEU A 172 -0.25 -12.77 -26.23
N THR A 173 -0.90 -13.38 -25.23
CA THR A 173 -0.40 -14.65 -24.64
C THR A 173 -0.33 -15.73 -25.71
N ARG A 174 -1.39 -15.91 -26.51
CA ARG A 174 -1.42 -16.90 -27.58
C ARG A 174 -0.37 -16.60 -28.64
N PHE A 175 -0.31 -15.35 -29.09
CA PHE A 175 0.66 -14.92 -30.09
C PHE A 175 2.10 -15.23 -29.66
N ILE A 176 2.53 -14.75 -28.49
CA ILE A 176 3.92 -14.92 -28.06
C ILE A 176 4.23 -16.39 -27.74
N SER A 177 3.28 -17.12 -27.15
CA SER A 177 3.43 -18.55 -26.83
C SER A 177 3.55 -19.43 -28.08
N LEU A 178 2.76 -19.14 -29.12
CA LEU A 178 2.84 -19.84 -30.41
C LEU A 178 4.13 -19.48 -31.14
N ALA A 179 4.49 -18.20 -31.19
CA ALA A 179 5.71 -17.74 -31.85
C ALA A 179 6.99 -18.30 -31.20
N SER A 180 6.99 -18.51 -29.87
CA SER A 180 8.12 -19.10 -29.14
C SER A 180 8.06 -20.63 -28.98
N ASN A 181 7.01 -21.27 -29.50
CA ASN A 181 6.73 -22.70 -29.28
C ASN A 181 6.68 -23.11 -27.80
N GLN A 182 6.22 -22.21 -26.93
CA GLN A 182 6.05 -22.45 -25.50
C GLN A 182 4.56 -22.57 -25.17
N LEU A 183 4.06 -23.79 -25.07
CA LEU A 183 2.64 -24.10 -24.86
C LEU A 183 2.42 -24.92 -23.59
N GLY A 184 1.15 -25.15 -23.22
CA GLY A 184 0.80 -25.98 -22.09
C GLY A 184 1.23 -25.36 -20.77
N LYS A 185 2.17 -26.00 -20.05
CA LYS A 185 2.67 -25.51 -18.75
C LYS A 185 3.68 -24.38 -18.89
N ASP A 186 4.33 -24.27 -20.05
CA ASP A 186 5.43 -23.33 -20.28
C ASP A 186 4.96 -22.04 -20.99
N PHE A 187 3.65 -21.85 -21.15
CA PHE A 187 3.10 -20.72 -21.88
C PHE A 187 3.57 -19.36 -21.34
N LEU A 188 3.78 -18.43 -22.26
CA LEU A 188 4.18 -17.06 -21.94
C LEU A 188 2.96 -16.16 -21.84
N SER A 189 2.58 -15.86 -20.61
CA SER A 189 1.52 -14.90 -20.32
C SER A 189 1.89 -13.45 -20.63
N VAL A 190 0.95 -12.75 -21.26
CA VAL A 190 1.00 -11.30 -21.46
C VAL A 190 -0.18 -10.68 -20.72
N GLY A 191 -0.02 -9.46 -20.22
CA GLY A 191 -1.13 -8.75 -19.58
C GLY A 191 -0.93 -7.25 -19.64
N ARG A 192 -2.00 -6.51 -19.93
CA ARG A 192 -2.00 -5.05 -20.12
C ARG A 192 -1.24 -4.27 -19.04
N VAL A 193 -1.31 -4.70 -17.78
CA VAL A 193 -0.55 -4.06 -16.68
C VAL A 193 0.69 -4.86 -16.28
N GLN A 194 0.64 -6.18 -16.41
CA GLN A 194 1.76 -7.06 -16.09
C GLN A 194 2.99 -6.76 -16.96
N SER A 195 2.80 -6.63 -18.26
CA SER A 195 3.87 -6.40 -19.24
C SER A 195 4.59 -5.06 -19.03
N PRO A 196 3.92 -3.89 -18.91
CA PRO A 196 4.62 -2.65 -18.60
C PRO A 196 5.23 -2.67 -17.18
N THR A 197 4.66 -3.41 -16.23
CA THR A 197 5.27 -3.58 -14.91
C THR A 197 6.59 -4.37 -14.99
N LEU A 198 6.63 -5.45 -15.77
CA LEU A 198 7.86 -6.19 -16.05
C LEU A 198 8.88 -5.32 -16.79
N ALA A 199 8.42 -4.53 -17.76
CA ALA A 199 9.28 -3.61 -18.50
C ALA A 199 9.98 -2.58 -17.59
N LEU A 200 9.30 -2.07 -16.54
CA LEU A 200 9.97 -1.20 -15.55
C LEU A 200 11.17 -1.89 -14.89
N ILE A 201 11.05 -3.19 -14.57
CA ILE A 201 12.09 -3.97 -13.91
C ILE A 201 13.23 -4.27 -14.90
N VAL A 202 12.89 -4.73 -16.10
CA VAL A 202 13.87 -5.02 -17.16
C VAL A 202 14.64 -3.76 -17.56
N ASN A 203 13.96 -2.62 -17.73
CA ASN A 203 14.61 -1.37 -18.09
C ASN A 203 15.55 -0.89 -16.96
N ARG A 204 15.18 -1.10 -15.69
CA ARG A 204 16.09 -0.82 -14.57
C ARG A 204 17.32 -1.73 -14.61
N GLU A 205 17.18 -3.00 -14.98
CA GLU A 205 18.36 -3.88 -15.09
C GLU A 205 19.25 -3.47 -16.27
N LYS A 206 18.68 -3.18 -17.43
CA LYS A 206 19.43 -2.62 -18.57
C LYS A 206 20.16 -1.32 -18.23
N GLU A 207 19.51 -0.41 -17.49
CA GLU A 207 20.11 0.84 -16.99
C GLU A 207 21.31 0.55 -16.07
N ARG A 208 21.26 -0.53 -15.30
CA ARG A 208 22.36 -0.94 -14.42
C ARG A 208 23.48 -1.64 -15.19
N ASP A 209 23.16 -2.46 -16.18
CA ASP A 209 24.14 -3.17 -16.99
C ASP A 209 24.93 -2.21 -17.90
N ALA A 210 24.26 -1.18 -18.42
CA ALA A 210 24.88 -0.11 -19.21
C ALA A 210 25.57 0.96 -18.35
N PHE A 211 25.53 0.86 -17.02
CA PHE A 211 26.11 1.86 -16.14
C PHE A 211 27.63 1.70 -16.03
N GLU A 212 28.35 2.72 -16.46
CA GLU A 212 29.80 2.79 -16.30
C GLU A 212 30.15 3.62 -15.04
N PRO A 213 30.76 3.02 -14.01
CA PRO A 213 31.18 3.75 -12.82
C PRO A 213 32.20 4.83 -13.17
N THR A 214 31.94 6.05 -12.71
CA THR A 214 32.85 7.18 -12.84
C THR A 214 33.53 7.42 -11.50
N PRO A 215 34.87 7.42 -11.43
CA PRO A 215 35.57 7.73 -10.20
C PRO A 215 35.36 9.19 -9.81
N TYR A 216 35.34 9.44 -8.50
CA TYR A 216 35.40 10.78 -7.94
C TYR A 216 36.13 10.74 -6.60
N TRP A 217 36.68 11.87 -6.17
CA TRP A 217 37.38 12.02 -4.91
C TRP A 217 36.60 12.93 -3.98
N ARG A 218 36.79 12.72 -2.69
CA ARG A 218 36.27 13.57 -1.61
C ARG A 218 37.38 13.86 -0.63
N LEU A 219 37.39 15.08 -0.13
CA LEU A 219 38.23 15.50 0.98
C LEU A 219 37.33 15.63 2.20
N THR A 220 37.61 14.84 3.23
CA THR A 220 36.87 14.84 4.49
C THR A 220 37.86 15.13 5.60
N ALA A 221 37.60 16.19 6.37
CA ALA A 221 38.34 16.52 7.57
C ALA A 221 37.60 15.93 8.79
N THR A 222 38.35 15.26 9.66
CA THR A 222 37.91 14.95 11.02
C THR A 222 38.38 16.09 11.91
N CYS A 223 37.43 16.73 12.57
CA CYS A 223 37.67 17.92 13.37
C CYS A 223 37.18 17.69 14.80
N THR A 224 37.83 18.36 15.74
CA THR A 224 37.47 18.34 17.15
C THR A 224 37.32 19.75 17.69
N ASP A 225 36.19 20.00 18.34
CA ASP A 225 36.02 21.10 19.30
C ASP A 225 35.66 20.49 20.67
N GLN A 226 34.42 20.61 21.13
CA GLN A 226 33.90 19.90 22.31
C GLN A 226 33.59 18.44 22.01
N THR A 227 33.28 18.14 20.74
CA THR A 227 32.96 16.80 20.24
C THR A 227 33.52 16.65 18.84
N ASP A 228 33.91 15.42 18.49
CA ASP A 228 34.37 15.08 17.14
C ASP A 228 33.24 15.26 16.11
N PHE A 229 33.56 15.83 14.96
CA PHE A 229 32.66 15.94 13.82
C PHE A 229 33.42 15.80 12.49
N GLU A 230 32.69 15.51 11.41
CA GLU A 230 33.24 15.43 10.06
C GLU A 230 32.82 16.67 9.26
N ALA A 231 33.76 17.22 8.49
CA ALA A 231 33.50 18.24 7.50
C ALA A 231 33.92 17.74 6.10
N GLU A 232 33.10 17.96 5.08
CA GLU A 232 33.43 17.67 3.67
C GLU A 232 33.85 18.98 3.00
N HIS A 233 34.89 18.96 2.17
CA HIS A 233 35.25 20.14 1.38
C HIS A 233 34.03 20.65 0.60
N ARG A 234 33.83 21.97 0.53
CA ARG A 234 32.60 22.60 0.00
C ARG A 234 32.28 22.21 -1.45
N GLN A 235 33.29 21.93 -2.26
CA GLN A 235 33.11 21.41 -3.63
C GLN A 235 32.43 20.02 -3.66
N GLY A 236 32.52 19.25 -2.57
CA GLY A 236 32.00 17.91 -2.44
C GLY A 236 32.76 16.91 -3.30
N LYS A 237 32.21 16.58 -4.47
CA LYS A 237 32.80 15.61 -5.39
C LYS A 237 33.80 16.28 -6.34
N PHE A 238 35.03 15.80 -6.32
CA PHE A 238 36.04 16.10 -7.32
C PHE A 238 36.06 15.01 -8.38
N TRP A 239 35.82 15.36 -9.65
CA TRP A 239 35.88 14.40 -10.76
C TRP A 239 37.29 14.27 -11.35
N ASP A 240 38.14 15.25 -11.09
CA ASP A 240 39.54 15.28 -11.49
C ASP A 240 40.42 14.91 -10.29
N GLN A 241 41.29 13.91 -10.46
CA GLN A 241 42.18 13.43 -9.41
C GLN A 241 43.28 14.44 -9.06
N ASP A 242 43.81 15.14 -10.07
CA ASP A 242 44.93 16.06 -9.91
C ASP A 242 44.46 17.30 -9.16
N GLN A 243 43.26 17.81 -9.49
CA GLN A 243 42.61 18.88 -8.73
C GLN A 243 42.43 18.48 -7.25
N ALA A 244 41.87 17.30 -6.98
CA ALA A 244 41.69 16.82 -5.61
C ALA A 244 43.03 16.66 -4.88
N SER A 245 44.08 16.25 -5.59
CA SER A 245 45.42 16.03 -5.04
C SER A 245 46.15 17.35 -4.77
N GLU A 246 45.93 18.37 -5.59
CA GLU A 246 46.49 19.70 -5.39
C GLU A 246 45.90 20.36 -4.14
N ILE A 247 44.58 20.34 -4.00
CA ILE A 247 43.90 20.88 -2.81
C ILE A 247 44.29 20.07 -1.56
N TYR A 248 44.33 18.74 -1.66
CA TYR A 248 44.75 17.89 -0.55
C TYR A 248 46.13 18.26 0.00
N LYS A 249 47.13 18.50 -0.87
CA LYS A 249 48.48 18.90 -0.45
C LYS A 249 48.52 20.22 0.32
N LYS A 250 47.56 21.13 0.08
CA LYS A 250 47.46 22.40 0.84
C LYS A 250 46.96 22.17 2.26
N VAL A 251 46.04 21.22 2.43
CA VAL A 251 45.30 21.03 3.68
C VAL A 251 45.83 19.86 4.52
N GLU A 252 46.56 18.89 3.95
CA GLU A 252 46.93 17.63 4.63
C GLU A 252 47.79 17.79 5.89
N GLN A 253 48.46 18.94 6.05
CA GLN A 253 49.27 19.27 7.23
C GLN A 253 48.57 20.28 8.15
N ALA A 254 47.34 20.68 7.87
CA ALA A 254 46.59 21.59 8.72
C ALA A 254 46.16 20.88 10.00
N ASP A 255 46.55 21.44 11.14
CA ASP A 255 46.18 20.99 12.48
C ASP A 255 45.05 21.83 13.10
N THR A 256 44.68 22.92 12.41
CA THR A 256 43.69 23.90 12.85
C THR A 256 42.83 24.40 11.69
N GLY A 257 41.61 24.85 12.02
CA GLY A 257 40.70 25.53 11.11
C GLY A 257 39.95 26.65 11.83
N THR A 258 39.23 27.49 11.09
CA THR A 258 38.41 28.56 11.67
C THR A 258 36.96 28.44 11.18
N VAL A 259 36.00 28.55 12.10
CA VAL A 259 34.58 28.61 11.74
C VAL A 259 34.29 29.97 11.12
N THR A 260 34.04 30.00 9.81
CA THR A 260 33.74 31.24 9.09
C THR A 260 32.26 31.60 9.09
N ARG A 261 31.39 30.59 9.23
CA ARG A 261 29.94 30.76 9.34
C ARG A 261 29.34 29.60 10.10
N TYR A 262 28.34 29.87 10.93
CA TYR A 262 27.56 28.84 11.60
C TYR A 262 26.10 29.24 11.70
N GLU A 263 25.23 28.39 11.17
CA GLU A 263 23.78 28.56 11.22
C GLU A 263 23.15 27.38 11.93
N ARG A 264 22.21 27.68 12.84
CA ARG A 264 21.38 26.68 13.50
C ARG A 264 19.93 27.11 13.42
N GLU A 265 19.10 26.25 12.86
CA GLU A 265 17.66 26.46 12.75
C GLU A 265 16.89 25.31 13.40
N GLU A 266 15.83 25.64 14.13
CA GLU A 266 14.89 24.65 14.63
C GLU A 266 13.79 24.42 13.59
N LYS A 267 13.53 23.16 13.24
CA LYS A 267 12.48 22.77 12.30
C LYS A 267 11.50 21.80 12.90
N ASP A 268 10.23 22.03 12.57
CA ASP A 268 9.18 21.04 12.74
C ASP A 268 9.29 19.96 11.67
N GLU A 269 9.36 18.73 12.12
CA GLU A 269 9.24 17.55 11.31
C GLU A 269 7.85 16.95 11.48
N TYR A 270 7.03 17.12 10.45
CA TYR A 270 5.65 16.68 10.46
C TYR A 270 5.50 15.14 10.49
N PRO A 271 4.52 14.61 11.25
CA PRO A 271 4.18 13.21 11.19
C PRO A 271 3.75 12.82 9.77
N PRO A 272 3.97 11.56 9.40
CA PRO A 272 3.54 11.06 8.12
C PRO A 272 2.02 11.15 7.97
N SER A 273 1.56 11.34 6.73
CA SER A 273 0.13 11.30 6.43
C SER A 273 -0.48 9.91 6.69
N PRO A 274 -1.81 9.86 6.93
CA PRO A 274 -2.58 8.63 7.03
C PRO A 274 -2.29 7.66 5.88
N PHE A 275 -2.37 6.35 6.15
CA PHE A 275 -2.10 5.35 5.13
C PHE A 275 -3.16 5.35 4.04
N ASN A 276 -2.73 5.49 2.79
CA ASN A 276 -3.42 4.85 1.67
C ASN A 276 -2.82 3.46 1.40
N THR A 277 -3.38 2.72 0.45
CA THR A 277 -2.92 1.37 0.11
C THR A 277 -1.45 1.32 -0.31
N THR A 278 -1.02 2.21 -1.21
CA THR A 278 0.36 2.20 -1.70
C THR A 278 1.35 2.49 -0.59
N MET A 279 1.07 3.48 0.27
CA MET A 279 1.92 3.82 1.41
C MET A 279 1.99 2.68 2.43
N PHE A 280 0.86 2.04 2.73
CA PHE A 280 0.79 0.88 3.63
C PHE A 280 1.68 -0.26 3.11
N LEU A 281 1.46 -0.69 1.85
CA LEU A 281 2.22 -1.79 1.25
C LEU A 281 3.72 -1.49 1.14
N ARG A 282 4.08 -0.22 0.89
CA ARG A 282 5.48 0.23 0.89
C ARG A 282 6.14 0.08 2.26
N GLN A 283 5.46 0.48 3.34
CA GLN A 283 6.00 0.32 4.69
C GLN A 283 6.01 -1.15 5.12
N ALA A 284 4.97 -1.92 4.79
CA ALA A 284 4.96 -3.37 5.05
C ALA A 284 6.11 -4.09 4.32
N SER A 285 6.46 -3.67 3.10
CA SER A 285 7.62 -4.20 2.38
C SER A 285 8.95 -3.94 3.09
N ARG A 286 9.11 -2.78 3.74
CA ARG A 286 10.28 -2.49 4.60
C ARG A 286 10.34 -3.39 5.83
N LEU A 287 9.19 -3.83 6.34
CA LEU A 287 9.09 -4.83 7.42
C LEU A 287 9.30 -6.27 6.95
N GLY A 288 9.56 -6.49 5.66
CA GLY A 288 9.84 -7.81 5.08
C GLY A 288 8.62 -8.58 4.56
N PHE A 289 7.45 -7.93 4.46
CA PHE A 289 6.28 -8.57 3.86
C PHE A 289 6.29 -8.43 2.33
N SER A 290 5.82 -9.45 1.62
CA SER A 290 5.40 -9.25 0.23
C SER A 290 4.12 -8.42 0.19
N ALA A 291 3.90 -7.69 -0.91
CA ALA A 291 2.71 -6.86 -1.09
C ALA A 291 1.41 -7.70 -0.98
N GLY A 292 1.41 -8.90 -1.58
CA GLY A 292 0.28 -9.83 -1.49
C GLY A 292 0.01 -10.34 -0.07
N ALA A 293 1.07 -10.71 0.67
CA ALA A 293 0.91 -11.17 2.05
C ALA A 293 0.39 -10.05 2.97
N ALA A 294 0.94 -8.83 2.84
CA ALA A 294 0.48 -7.67 3.60
C ALA A 294 -0.99 -7.32 3.32
N MET A 295 -1.40 -7.32 2.05
CA MET A 295 -2.80 -7.07 1.68
C MET A 295 -3.73 -8.15 2.23
N LYS A 296 -3.37 -9.44 2.09
CA LYS A 296 -4.16 -10.55 2.63
C LYS A 296 -4.37 -10.44 4.14
N ILE A 297 -3.33 -10.05 4.88
CA ILE A 297 -3.43 -9.82 6.32
C ILE A 297 -4.35 -8.63 6.63
N ALA A 298 -4.18 -7.52 5.92
CA ALA A 298 -5.02 -6.34 6.10
C ALA A 298 -6.51 -6.64 5.80
N GLU A 299 -6.80 -7.40 4.75
CA GLU A 299 -8.16 -7.86 4.45
C GLU A 299 -8.73 -8.75 5.57
N SER A 300 -7.92 -9.66 6.15
CA SER A 300 -8.32 -10.47 7.31
C SER A 300 -8.66 -9.61 8.53
N LEU A 301 -7.84 -8.59 8.82
CA LEU A 301 -8.09 -7.63 9.91
C LEU A 301 -9.36 -6.80 9.67
N TYR A 302 -9.58 -6.34 8.43
CA TYR A 302 -10.80 -5.64 8.01
C TYR A 302 -12.05 -6.51 8.19
N MET A 303 -12.00 -7.77 7.73
CA MET A 303 -13.12 -8.70 7.84
C MET A 303 -13.49 -9.04 9.29
N ARG A 304 -12.54 -8.89 10.22
CA ARG A 304 -12.77 -9.00 11.68
C ARG A 304 -13.22 -7.69 12.34
N GLY A 305 -13.34 -6.59 11.59
CA GLY A 305 -13.71 -5.27 12.12
C GLY A 305 -12.60 -4.58 12.93
N ILE A 306 -11.34 -4.96 12.73
CA ILE A 306 -10.19 -4.43 13.48
C ILE A 306 -9.64 -3.16 12.82
N ILE A 307 -9.63 -3.11 11.48
CA ILE A 307 -9.17 -1.95 10.70
C ILE A 307 -10.22 -1.54 9.66
N SER A 308 -10.08 -0.33 9.10
CA SER A 308 -10.88 0.14 7.97
C SER A 308 -10.48 -0.56 6.66
N TYR A 309 -11.27 -0.35 5.61
CA TYR A 309 -11.04 -0.98 4.31
C TYR A 309 -9.61 -0.70 3.77
N PRO A 310 -8.78 -1.72 3.48
CA PRO A 310 -7.37 -1.53 3.20
C PRO A 310 -7.07 -1.13 1.74
N ARG A 311 -8.10 -0.99 0.90
CA ARG A 311 -8.01 -0.62 -0.51
C ARG A 311 -8.57 0.80 -0.73
N THR A 312 -7.78 1.80 -0.35
CA THR A 312 -8.12 3.23 -0.46
C THR A 312 -6.98 4.05 -1.05
N ASP A 313 -7.31 5.10 -1.80
CA ASP A 313 -6.36 6.13 -2.25
C ASP A 313 -6.34 7.35 -1.30
N ASN A 314 -7.29 7.42 -0.37
CA ASN A 314 -7.46 8.56 0.52
C ASN A 314 -6.36 8.64 1.57
N THR A 315 -5.99 9.88 1.88
CA THR A 315 -4.95 10.24 2.86
C THR A 315 -5.43 11.32 3.81
N VAL A 316 -6.74 11.58 3.84
CA VAL A 316 -7.39 12.56 4.71
C VAL A 316 -8.56 11.86 5.41
N TYR A 317 -8.58 11.86 6.74
CA TYR A 317 -9.71 11.32 7.49
C TYR A 317 -10.96 12.19 7.28
N PRO A 318 -12.17 11.59 7.19
CA PRO A 318 -13.41 12.34 7.17
C PRO A 318 -13.64 13.05 8.52
N SER A 319 -14.36 14.18 8.51
CA SER A 319 -14.63 14.98 9.70
C SER A 319 -15.38 14.22 10.79
N GLY A 320 -16.27 13.31 10.40
CA GLY A 320 -17.08 12.49 11.33
C GLY A 320 -16.37 11.25 11.90
N LEU A 321 -15.07 11.05 11.63
CA LEU A 321 -14.38 9.87 12.15
C LEU A 321 -14.31 9.92 13.70
N PRO A 322 -14.79 8.89 14.42
CA PRO A 322 -14.86 8.91 15.89
C PRO A 322 -13.48 8.64 16.53
N ILE A 323 -12.53 9.57 16.36
CA ILE A 323 -11.15 9.44 16.80
C ILE A 323 -11.06 9.13 18.30
N THR A 324 -11.82 9.83 19.15
CA THR A 324 -11.82 9.60 20.60
C THR A 324 -12.23 8.16 20.93
N GLY A 325 -13.32 7.67 20.34
CA GLY A 325 -13.78 6.29 20.56
C GLY A 325 -12.81 5.23 20.01
N ILE A 326 -12.01 5.54 18.98
CA ILE A 326 -10.92 4.67 18.52
C ILE A 326 -9.79 4.67 19.56
N LEU A 327 -9.38 5.84 20.06
CA LEU A 327 -8.34 5.95 21.11
C LEU A 327 -8.74 5.22 22.39
N ASP A 328 -10.01 5.33 22.82
CA ASP A 328 -10.52 4.61 24.00
C ASP A 328 -10.30 3.10 23.87
N LYS A 329 -10.74 2.51 22.76
CA LYS A 329 -10.51 1.07 22.48
C LYS A 329 -9.03 0.71 22.46
N LEU A 330 -8.20 1.54 21.82
CA LEU A 330 -6.77 1.26 21.71
C LEU A 330 -6.03 1.34 23.05
N THR A 331 -6.59 2.03 24.06
CA THR A 331 -5.99 2.12 25.41
C THR A 331 -5.79 0.73 26.03
N GLU A 332 -6.69 -0.21 25.74
CA GLU A 332 -6.61 -1.59 26.25
C GLU A 332 -5.37 -2.36 25.75
N VAL A 333 -4.81 -1.97 24.61
CA VAL A 333 -3.77 -2.73 23.90
C VAL A 333 -2.46 -1.94 23.74
N PHE A 334 -2.55 -0.61 23.66
CA PHE A 334 -1.41 0.30 23.50
C PHE A 334 -1.49 1.48 24.50
N PRO A 335 -1.60 1.21 25.82
CA PRO A 335 -1.88 2.25 26.82
C PRO A 335 -0.86 3.39 26.77
N ASP A 336 0.43 3.07 26.74
CA ASP A 336 1.50 4.09 26.76
C ASP A 336 1.49 4.98 25.51
N LEU A 337 1.29 4.37 24.33
CA LEU A 337 1.25 5.12 23.07
C LEU A 337 -0.01 5.99 22.99
N VAL A 338 -1.15 5.52 23.49
CA VAL A 338 -2.39 6.30 23.52
C VAL A 338 -2.28 7.44 24.52
N SER A 339 -1.72 7.21 25.70
CA SER A 339 -1.46 8.25 26.70
C SER A 339 -0.59 9.37 26.12
N LEU A 340 0.53 9.02 25.49
CA LEU A 340 1.40 10.00 24.82
C LEU A 340 0.66 10.72 23.68
N THR A 341 -0.15 10.00 22.89
CA THR A 341 -0.95 10.61 21.81
C THR A 341 -1.97 11.62 22.35
N ARG A 342 -2.57 11.36 23.52
CA ARG A 342 -3.52 12.28 24.17
C ARG A 342 -2.83 13.50 24.75
N GLU A 343 -1.70 13.30 25.43
CA GLU A 343 -0.90 14.38 26.01
C GLU A 343 -0.38 15.33 24.92
N LYS A 344 0.19 14.77 23.85
CA LYS A 344 0.82 15.52 22.74
C LYS A 344 -0.12 15.63 21.54
N ARG A 345 -1.43 15.69 21.77
CA ARG A 345 -2.44 15.66 20.70
C ARG A 345 -2.40 16.95 19.88
N ARG A 346 -2.32 16.81 18.56
CA ARG A 346 -2.46 17.95 17.64
C ARG A 346 -3.94 18.30 17.42
N GLY A 347 -4.22 19.57 17.07
CA GLY A 347 -5.59 20.04 16.86
C GLY A 347 -6.33 19.37 15.69
N LYS A 348 -5.64 19.05 14.59
CA LYS A 348 -6.20 18.31 13.44
C LYS A 348 -5.23 17.23 12.98
N PRO A 349 -5.70 16.00 12.67
CA PRO A 349 -4.84 14.95 12.14
C PRO A 349 -4.03 15.42 10.91
N THR A 350 -2.83 14.87 10.73
CA THR A 350 -2.08 15.11 9.50
C THR A 350 -2.88 14.61 8.29
N ARG A 351 -2.61 15.20 7.13
CA ARG A 351 -3.34 14.92 5.90
C ARG A 351 -2.39 14.84 4.71
N GLY A 352 -2.69 13.94 3.78
CA GLY A 352 -2.05 13.92 2.46
C GLY A 352 -2.84 14.72 1.43
N LYS A 353 -2.60 14.42 0.15
CA LYS A 353 -3.14 15.17 -0.99
C LYS A 353 -4.53 14.73 -1.46
N LYS A 354 -4.95 13.50 -1.14
CA LYS A 354 -6.14 12.87 -1.74
C LYS A 354 -7.26 12.69 -0.72
N TYR A 355 -8.44 13.20 -1.05
CA TYR A 355 -9.70 13.00 -0.35
C TYR A 355 -10.81 12.70 -1.36
N SER A 356 -11.66 11.73 -1.03
CA SER A 356 -12.87 11.34 -1.75
C SER A 356 -13.88 10.84 -0.72
N LYS A 357 -15.15 10.68 -1.12
CA LYS A 357 -16.21 10.23 -0.22
C LYS A 357 -16.32 8.70 -0.10
N ASP A 358 -15.48 7.94 -0.80
CA ASP A 358 -15.61 6.49 -0.91
C ASP A 358 -15.14 5.78 0.38
N HIS A 359 -13.82 5.74 0.62
CA HIS A 359 -13.23 5.05 1.77
C HIS A 359 -12.26 5.95 2.53
N PRO A 360 -12.31 6.02 3.87
CA PRO A 360 -11.30 6.75 4.64
C PRO A 360 -9.90 6.12 4.46
N PRO A 361 -8.82 6.80 4.88
CA PRO A 361 -7.50 6.18 4.98
C PRO A 361 -7.51 4.90 5.84
N ILE A 362 -6.49 4.06 5.70
CA ILE A 362 -6.34 2.82 6.47
C ILE A 362 -6.01 3.17 7.92
N HIS A 363 -6.88 2.80 8.86
CA HIS A 363 -6.76 3.11 10.29
C HIS A 363 -7.39 2.01 11.17
N PRO A 364 -7.03 1.92 12.46
CA PRO A 364 -7.68 0.99 13.39
C PRO A 364 -9.10 1.45 13.72
N VAL A 365 -10.02 0.49 13.86
CA VAL A 365 -11.44 0.73 14.15
C VAL A 365 -11.88 -0.01 15.43
N GLY A 366 -11.22 -1.13 15.71
CA GLY A 366 -11.37 -1.91 16.95
C GLY A 366 -10.00 -2.26 17.55
N ALA A 367 -10.02 -2.73 18.79
CA ALA A 367 -8.83 -3.24 19.45
C ALA A 367 -8.72 -4.76 19.24
N ALA A 368 -7.50 -5.22 18.95
CA ALA A 368 -7.16 -6.63 18.92
C ALA A 368 -5.94 -6.86 19.81
N SER A 369 -6.10 -7.68 20.84
CA SER A 369 -5.02 -8.04 21.75
C SER A 369 -4.00 -8.95 21.05
N ARG A 370 -2.74 -8.90 21.50
CA ARG A 370 -1.61 -9.58 20.83
C ARG A 370 -1.74 -11.10 20.81
N ASP A 371 -2.40 -11.67 21.81
CA ASP A 371 -2.72 -13.10 21.93
C ASP A 371 -3.75 -13.59 20.90
N LYS A 372 -4.62 -12.68 20.40
CA LYS A 372 -5.66 -13.01 19.40
C LYS A 372 -5.16 -12.93 17.95
N LEU A 373 -3.95 -12.43 17.74
CA LEU A 373 -3.33 -12.27 16.42
C LEU A 373 -2.05 -13.09 16.33
N ASN A 374 -1.82 -13.73 15.19
CA ASN A 374 -0.50 -14.34 14.99
C ASN A 374 0.59 -13.27 14.83
N LYS A 375 1.87 -13.67 14.92
CA LYS A 375 3.02 -12.75 14.86
C LYS A 375 3.03 -11.85 13.62
N GLN A 376 2.60 -12.35 12.47
CA GLN A 376 2.56 -11.57 11.23
C GLN A 376 1.40 -10.57 11.21
N GLU A 377 0.22 -11.00 11.65
CA GLU A 377 -0.95 -10.14 11.80
C GLU A 377 -0.71 -9.01 12.78
N TRP A 378 -0.12 -9.31 13.93
CA TRP A 378 0.24 -8.31 14.94
C TRP A 378 1.15 -7.21 14.37
N ARG A 379 2.19 -7.58 13.62
CA ARG A 379 3.12 -6.60 13.02
C ARG A 379 2.44 -5.66 12.02
N ILE A 380 1.47 -6.17 11.24
CA ILE A 380 0.71 -5.33 10.30
C ILE A 380 -0.29 -4.44 11.05
N TYR A 381 -0.99 -4.98 12.05
CA TYR A 381 -1.90 -4.22 12.89
C TYR A 381 -1.18 -3.10 13.65
N GLU A 382 -0.05 -3.41 14.30
CA GLU A 382 0.79 -2.44 15.00
C GLU A 382 1.30 -1.34 14.06
N LEU A 383 1.73 -1.68 12.83
CA LEU A 383 2.14 -0.69 11.83
C LEU A 383 1.01 0.31 11.52
N ILE A 384 -0.23 -0.18 11.36
CA ILE A 384 -1.41 0.64 11.06
C ILE A 384 -1.75 1.52 12.27
N VAL A 385 -1.77 0.95 13.48
CA VAL A 385 -2.07 1.67 14.73
C VAL A 385 -1.05 2.78 14.97
N ARG A 386 0.26 2.48 14.89
CA ARG A 386 1.31 3.47 15.10
C ARG A 386 1.25 4.60 14.08
N ARG A 387 0.92 4.31 12.82
CA ARG A 387 0.72 5.37 11.80
C ARG A 387 -0.48 6.26 12.15
N PHE A 388 -1.59 5.65 12.57
CA PHE A 388 -2.77 6.40 12.99
C PHE A 388 -2.46 7.30 14.19
N LEU A 389 -1.87 6.75 15.26
CA LEU A 389 -1.50 7.51 16.45
C LEU A 389 -0.53 8.65 16.11
N ALA A 390 0.53 8.38 15.34
CA ALA A 390 1.47 9.43 14.92
C ALA A 390 0.79 10.55 14.11
N SER A 391 -0.21 10.24 13.27
CA SER A 391 -0.97 11.26 12.55
C SER A 391 -1.82 12.16 13.46
N LEU A 392 -2.03 11.78 14.72
CA LEU A 392 -2.76 12.54 15.74
C LEU A 392 -1.85 13.27 16.73
N THR A 393 -0.54 13.07 16.63
CA THR A 393 0.46 13.63 17.55
C THR A 393 1.10 14.88 16.93
N MET A 394 1.54 15.80 17.78
CA MET A 394 2.27 16.99 17.36
C MET A 394 3.57 16.65 16.62
N ASP A 395 4.08 17.65 15.91
CA ASP A 395 5.29 17.54 15.10
C ASP A 395 6.51 17.27 16.00
N ALA A 396 7.50 16.54 15.47
CA ALA A 396 8.78 16.40 16.15
C ALA A 396 9.57 17.70 15.90
N ARG A 397 10.44 18.10 16.83
CA ARG A 397 11.29 19.28 16.65
C ARG A 397 12.74 18.84 16.59
N ALA A 398 13.46 19.34 15.60
CA ALA A 398 14.88 19.06 15.44
C ALA A 398 15.66 20.35 15.20
N ALA A 399 16.87 20.43 15.71
CA ALA A 399 17.84 21.43 15.28
C ALA A 399 18.62 20.88 14.08
N ILE A 400 18.69 21.70 13.03
CA ILE A 400 19.55 21.47 11.88
C ILE A 400 20.60 22.57 11.91
N SER A 401 21.87 22.19 11.91
CA SER A 401 22.97 23.14 11.85
C SER A 401 23.82 22.92 10.61
N SER A 402 24.46 23.99 10.15
CA SER A 402 25.40 24.01 9.04
C SER A 402 26.55 24.95 9.40
N ALA A 403 27.78 24.51 9.18
CA ALA A 403 28.98 25.31 9.38
C ALA A 403 29.79 25.40 8.09
N GLU A 404 30.39 26.56 7.84
CA GLU A 404 31.47 26.74 6.86
C GLU A 404 32.79 26.96 7.63
N LEU A 405 33.82 26.18 7.31
CA LEU A 405 35.13 26.21 7.95
C LEU A 405 36.18 26.63 6.92
N ASP A 406 37.14 27.44 7.33
CA ASP A 406 38.38 27.68 6.57
C ASP A 406 39.48 26.80 7.17
N ILE A 407 40.03 25.89 6.35
CA ILE A 407 41.16 25.02 6.69
C ILE A 407 42.24 25.27 5.63
N ALA A 408 43.32 25.94 6.05
CA ALA A 408 44.44 26.34 5.17
C ALA A 408 44.04 27.08 3.88
N GLY A 409 43.00 27.93 3.95
CA GLY A 409 42.49 28.74 2.83
C GLY A 409 41.45 28.02 1.96
N GLU A 410 41.09 26.78 2.29
CA GLU A 410 40.09 25.98 1.57
C GLU A 410 38.83 25.82 2.41
N ALA A 411 37.66 25.92 1.77
CA ALA A 411 36.38 25.91 2.46
C ALA A 411 35.85 24.49 2.67
N PHE A 412 35.52 24.15 3.90
CA PHE A 412 34.85 22.91 4.30
C PHE A 412 33.46 23.19 4.86
N THR A 413 32.57 22.20 4.77
CA THR A 413 31.20 22.28 5.27
C THR A 413 30.89 21.10 6.18
N ALA A 414 30.30 21.39 7.34
CA ALA A 414 29.80 20.38 8.27
C ALA A 414 28.30 20.58 8.47
N GLU A 415 27.56 19.47 8.58
CA GLU A 415 26.11 19.46 8.85
C GLU A 415 25.84 18.82 10.20
N GLY A 416 24.87 19.36 10.93
CA GLY A 416 24.40 18.83 12.21
C GLY A 416 22.91 18.50 12.19
N TYR A 417 22.56 17.44 12.93
CA TYR A 417 21.18 17.09 13.20
C TYR A 417 21.02 16.56 14.63
N GLU A 418 20.14 17.21 15.38
CA GLU A 418 19.82 16.92 16.78
C GLU A 418 18.31 16.89 16.96
N LEU A 419 17.76 15.82 17.55
CA LEU A 419 16.34 15.71 17.83
C LEU A 419 16.02 16.35 19.19
N LEU A 420 15.37 17.51 19.18
CA LEU A 420 15.02 18.27 20.39
C LEU A 420 13.77 17.70 21.08
N GLU A 421 12.73 17.40 20.29
CA GLU A 421 11.50 16.80 20.79
C GLU A 421 11.04 15.67 19.85
N ALA A 422 10.98 14.45 20.37
CA ALA A 422 10.66 13.28 19.54
C ALA A 422 9.18 13.21 19.14
N ASN A 423 8.26 13.57 20.04
CA ASN A 423 6.80 13.58 19.81
C ASN A 423 6.30 12.37 18.99
N TRP A 424 5.82 12.56 17.75
CA TRP A 424 5.32 11.46 16.92
C TRP A 424 6.38 10.39 16.57
N ARG A 425 7.68 10.73 16.57
CA ARG A 425 8.77 9.78 16.29
C ARG A 425 8.88 8.69 17.36
N THR A 426 8.51 8.99 18.61
CA THR A 426 8.40 7.99 19.69
C THR A 426 7.33 6.94 19.36
N ILE A 427 6.23 7.36 18.74
CA ILE A 427 5.10 6.50 18.37
C ILE A 427 5.41 5.69 17.11
N TYR A 428 6.09 6.29 16.13
CA TYR A 428 6.34 5.70 14.81
C TYR A 428 7.84 5.53 14.51
N PRO A 429 8.50 4.51 15.09
CA PRO A 429 9.96 4.32 15.01
C PRO A 429 10.46 3.82 13.65
N HIS A 430 9.63 3.88 12.59
CA HIS A 430 10.03 3.51 11.22
C HIS A 430 10.69 4.66 10.46
N TYR A 431 10.85 5.82 11.13
CA TYR A 431 11.59 6.97 10.63
C TYR A 431 12.78 7.19 11.57
N ASN A 432 13.95 6.67 11.18
CA ASN A 432 15.17 6.82 11.97
C ASN A 432 16.18 7.62 11.16
N LYS A 433 16.59 8.78 11.69
CA LYS A 433 17.68 9.62 11.17
C LYS A 433 18.76 9.58 12.25
N LYS A 434 19.99 9.22 11.86
CA LYS A 434 21.12 9.19 12.80
C LYS A 434 21.39 10.61 13.27
N GLU A 435 21.51 10.79 14.58
CA GLU A 435 21.88 12.08 15.19
C GLU A 435 23.38 12.29 15.11
N HIS A 436 23.76 13.54 14.87
CA HIS A 436 25.12 14.06 14.82
C HIS A 436 25.00 15.55 15.17
N PRO A 437 24.83 15.88 16.45
CA PRO A 437 24.75 17.27 16.88
C PRO A 437 26.04 18.00 16.52
N LEU A 438 25.90 19.27 16.13
CA LEU A 438 27.02 20.15 15.81
C LEU A 438 26.74 21.49 16.45
N HIS A 439 27.64 21.92 17.34
CA HIS A 439 27.56 23.17 18.08
C HIS A 439 28.88 23.91 17.92
N LEU A 440 28.85 25.02 17.20
CA LEU A 440 30.02 25.83 16.89
C LEU A 440 29.68 27.32 17.07
N THR A 441 30.72 28.14 17.13
CA THR A 441 30.67 29.60 17.22
C THR A 441 31.43 30.23 16.06
N GLU A 442 30.84 31.20 15.38
CA GLU A 442 31.54 31.94 14.32
C GLU A 442 32.80 32.62 14.87
N GLY A 443 33.90 32.49 14.12
CA GLY A 443 35.21 33.03 14.46
C GLY A 443 36.05 32.15 15.39
N GLU A 444 35.52 31.03 15.89
CA GLU A 444 36.30 30.13 16.75
C GLU A 444 37.28 29.27 15.95
N ALA A 445 38.39 28.91 16.59
CA ALA A 445 39.35 27.95 16.05
C ALA A 445 38.94 26.53 16.44
N ILE A 446 39.08 25.60 15.50
CA ILE A 446 38.83 24.16 15.69
C ILE A 446 40.11 23.37 15.46
N VAL A 447 40.22 22.21 16.09
CA VAL A 447 41.31 21.25 15.83
C VAL A 447 40.97 20.42 14.60
N VAL A 448 41.95 20.19 13.74
CA VAL A 448 41.86 19.29 12.59
C VAL A 448 42.75 18.08 12.88
N ASP A 449 42.13 16.93 13.14
CA ASP A 449 42.85 15.72 13.57
C ASP A 449 43.41 14.93 12.38
N ASP A 450 42.63 14.83 11.31
CA ASP A 450 43.01 14.16 10.07
C ASP A 450 42.24 14.75 8.88
N ILE A 451 42.86 14.70 7.70
CA ILE A 451 42.17 14.96 6.44
C ILE A 451 42.41 13.77 5.52
N ALA A 452 41.31 13.16 5.08
CA ALA A 452 41.33 12.01 4.19
C ALA A 452 40.93 12.41 2.77
N LYS A 453 41.79 12.09 1.79
CA LYS A 453 41.42 12.05 0.37
C LYS A 453 40.96 10.65 -0.01
N SER A 454 39.65 10.48 -0.13
CA SER A 454 39.04 9.18 -0.44
C SER A 454 38.60 9.09 -1.90
N ARG A 455 38.99 8.00 -2.58
CA ARG A 455 38.51 7.66 -3.92
C ARG A 455 37.21 6.87 -3.80
N HIS A 456 36.19 7.31 -4.53
CA HIS A 456 34.89 6.68 -4.65
C HIS A 456 34.56 6.44 -6.12
N GLU A 457 33.50 5.68 -6.36
CA GLU A 457 32.93 5.49 -7.69
C GLU A 457 31.42 5.67 -7.62
N THR A 458 30.84 6.25 -8.67
CA THR A 458 29.39 6.32 -8.82
C THR A 458 28.82 4.89 -8.85
N LYS A 459 27.60 4.72 -8.31
CA LYS A 459 26.96 3.41 -8.20
C LYS A 459 25.78 3.32 -9.16
N PRO A 460 25.53 2.15 -9.77
CA PRO A 460 24.37 1.96 -10.63
C PRO A 460 23.08 2.15 -9.82
N PRO A 461 21.98 2.58 -10.47
CA PRO A 461 20.71 2.84 -9.81
C PRO A 461 20.21 1.58 -9.09
N ARG A 462 19.72 1.72 -7.85
CA ARG A 462 19.31 0.56 -7.05
C ARG A 462 18.19 -0.23 -7.75
N ARG A 463 18.27 -1.55 -7.67
CA ARG A 463 17.16 -2.44 -8.09
C ARG A 463 15.88 -2.08 -7.34
N TYR A 464 14.75 -2.26 -8.00
CA TYR A 464 13.47 -2.12 -7.32
C TYR A 464 13.31 -3.25 -6.29
N GLY A 465 12.83 -2.93 -5.10
CA GLY A 465 12.06 -3.87 -4.28
C GLY A 465 10.56 -3.72 -4.57
N GLN A 466 9.71 -4.58 -4.00
CA GLN A 466 8.26 -4.49 -4.20
C GLN A 466 7.70 -3.12 -3.80
N GLY A 467 8.15 -2.53 -2.69
CA GLY A 467 7.72 -1.18 -2.28
C GLY A 467 8.07 -0.08 -3.29
N SER A 468 9.29 -0.07 -3.84
CA SER A 468 9.66 0.93 -4.85
C SER A 468 8.96 0.67 -6.19
N LEU A 469 8.72 -0.59 -6.55
CA LEU A 469 7.95 -0.92 -7.75
C LEU A 469 6.50 -0.45 -7.62
N LEU A 470 5.85 -0.67 -6.47
CA LEU A 470 4.50 -0.16 -6.20
C LEU A 470 4.40 1.36 -6.37
N ALA A 471 5.41 2.10 -5.92
CA ALA A 471 5.47 3.55 -6.12
C ALA A 471 5.59 3.93 -7.60
N MET A 472 6.39 3.18 -8.37
CA MET A 472 6.53 3.40 -9.82
C MET A 472 5.25 3.03 -10.57
N MET A 473 4.58 1.94 -10.19
CA MET A 473 3.30 1.56 -10.76
C MET A 473 2.25 2.66 -10.51
N GLU A 474 2.17 3.20 -9.29
CA GLU A 474 1.28 4.31 -8.98
C GLU A 474 1.63 5.59 -9.76
N LYS A 475 2.91 5.97 -9.81
CA LYS A 475 3.40 7.15 -10.54
C LYS A 475 3.03 7.09 -12.03
N ASN A 476 3.08 5.91 -12.63
CA ASN A 476 2.77 5.68 -14.05
C ASN A 476 1.32 5.25 -14.30
N ASN A 477 0.43 5.33 -13.29
CA ASN A 477 -0.96 4.88 -13.39
C ASN A 477 -1.14 3.42 -13.85
N LEU A 478 -0.17 2.56 -13.54
CA LEU A 478 -0.20 1.13 -13.84
C LEU A 478 -0.92 0.38 -12.72
N GLY A 479 -2.10 -0.14 -13.06
CA GLY A 479 -2.97 -0.84 -12.12
C GLY A 479 -3.56 0.09 -11.05
N THR A 480 -4.42 -0.50 -10.21
CA THR A 480 -5.13 0.23 -9.15
C THR A 480 -4.64 -0.23 -7.78
N LYS A 481 -5.01 0.51 -6.73
CA LYS A 481 -4.84 0.10 -5.33
C LYS A 481 -5.26 -1.36 -5.06
N SER A 482 -6.27 -1.85 -5.78
CA SER A 482 -6.81 -3.20 -5.65
C SER A 482 -6.05 -4.26 -6.46
N THR A 483 -5.25 -3.90 -7.47
CA THR A 483 -4.65 -4.90 -8.40
C THR A 483 -3.13 -4.96 -8.41
N ARG A 484 -2.42 -3.91 -7.97
CA ARG A 484 -0.95 -3.84 -8.10
C ARG A 484 -0.23 -4.99 -7.39
N HIS A 485 -0.66 -5.35 -6.18
CA HIS A 485 -0.04 -6.43 -5.40
C HIS A 485 -0.23 -7.80 -6.08
N ASP A 486 -1.40 -8.05 -6.66
CA ASP A 486 -1.68 -9.28 -7.43
C ASP A 486 -0.87 -9.35 -8.72
N ILE A 487 -0.68 -8.21 -9.41
CA ILE A 487 0.16 -8.16 -10.62
C ILE A 487 1.61 -8.53 -10.28
N ILE A 488 2.17 -7.97 -9.21
CA ILE A 488 3.50 -8.35 -8.73
C ILE A 488 3.54 -9.84 -8.38
N GLY A 489 2.52 -10.35 -7.68
CA GLY A 489 2.41 -11.79 -7.36
C GLY A 489 2.38 -12.68 -8.60
N LYS A 490 1.68 -12.26 -9.66
CA LYS A 490 1.63 -12.98 -10.95
C LYS A 490 3.00 -13.03 -11.63
N LEU A 491 3.78 -11.94 -11.58
CA LEU A 491 5.14 -11.94 -12.14
C LEU A 491 6.03 -12.98 -11.47
N TYR A 492 5.99 -13.09 -10.13
CA TYR A 492 6.69 -14.15 -9.41
C TYR A 492 6.16 -15.54 -9.75
N ALA A 493 4.84 -15.74 -9.73
CA ALA A 493 4.22 -17.04 -9.97
C ALA A 493 4.49 -17.59 -11.39
N ARG A 494 4.84 -16.71 -12.32
CA ARG A 494 5.17 -17.05 -13.72
C ARG A 494 6.67 -17.02 -14.00
N ASN A 495 7.49 -16.90 -12.95
CA ASN A 495 8.95 -16.87 -13.04
C ASN A 495 9.50 -15.76 -13.95
N TYR A 496 8.77 -14.64 -14.07
CA TYR A 496 9.26 -13.44 -14.79
C TYR A 496 10.08 -12.51 -13.91
N ILE A 497 10.03 -12.73 -12.60
CA ILE A 497 10.87 -12.03 -11.64
C ILE A 497 11.22 -12.95 -10.47
N SER A 498 12.34 -12.66 -9.82
CA SER A 498 12.78 -13.35 -8.61
C SER A 498 13.41 -12.41 -7.58
N GLY A 499 13.69 -12.93 -6.39
CA GLY A 499 14.42 -12.21 -5.34
C GLY A 499 13.64 -11.15 -4.58
N LYS A 500 14.24 -10.65 -3.50
CA LYS A 500 13.75 -9.50 -2.71
C LYS A 500 13.97 -8.18 -3.46
N TRP A 501 15.15 -8.06 -4.05
CA TRP A 501 15.47 -7.08 -5.07
C TRP A 501 15.11 -7.72 -6.40
N LEU A 502 14.17 -7.08 -7.10
CA LEU A 502 13.52 -7.67 -8.26
C LEU A 502 14.53 -7.80 -9.39
N LEU A 503 14.80 -9.04 -9.75
CA LEU A 503 15.54 -9.45 -10.94
C LEU A 503 14.53 -9.98 -11.96
N PRO A 504 14.61 -9.57 -13.24
CA PRO A 504 13.80 -10.15 -14.30
C PRO A 504 14.16 -11.61 -14.59
#